data_AF-H2C4E1-F1
#
_entry.id   AF-H2C4E1-F1
#
_cell.length_a   1.000
_cell.length_b   1.000
_cell.length_c   1.000
_cell.angle_alpha   90.00
_cell.angle_beta   90.00
_cell.angle_gamma   90.00
#
_symmetry.space_group_name_H-M   'P 1'
#
loop_
_entity.id
_entity.type
_entity.pdbx_description
1 polymer ?
#
loop_
_entity_poly.entity_id
_entity_poly.type
_entity_poly.pdbx_seq_one_letter_code
_entity_poly.pdbx_strand_id
1 'polypeptide(L)' 'MNFLFEKVPEGMKVTVGVGKWVQNLAIATIEILLVSELFLFVDVPEMLWTSHVENQLMKKLDEIVESS' A
#
# COMPACT_ATOMS: atom_id res chain seq x y z
N MET A 1 0.87 1.10 7.45
CA MET A 1 0.57 2.36 6.76
C MET A 1 0.73 3.52 7.74
N ASN A 2 1.43 4.58 7.35
CA ASN A 2 1.64 5.78 8.17
C ASN A 2 1.06 7.00 7.45
N PHE A 3 0.42 7.88 8.20
CA PHE A 3 -0.08 9.17 7.70
C PHE A 3 0.60 10.29 8.48
N LEU A 4 1.20 11.23 7.75
CA LEU A 4 1.74 12.46 8.33
C LEU A 4 0.95 13.64 7.77
N PHE A 5 0.34 14.39 8.68
CA PHE A 5 -0.41 15.60 8.36
C PHE A 5 0.42 16.82 8.75
N GLU A 6 0.71 17.66 7.77
CA GLU A 6 1.51 18.88 7.93
C GLU A 6 0.68 20.08 7.51
N LYS A 7 0.54 21.09 8.38
CA LYS A 7 -0.08 22.36 8.00
C LYS A 7 0.98 23.20 7.26
N VAL A 8 0.71 23.54 6.01
CA VAL A 8 1.59 24.37 5.15
C VAL A 8 0.87 25.67 4.77
N PRO A 9 1.57 26.73 4.32
CA PRO A 9 0.93 27.99 3.92
C PRO A 9 -0.16 27.81 2.85
N GLU A 10 0.03 26.85 1.94
CA GLU A 10 -0.90 26.56 0.84
C GLU A 10 -2.09 25.68 1.27
N GLY A 11 -2.11 25.14 2.49
CA GLY A 11 -3.18 24.23 2.93
C GLY A 11 -2.74 23.17 3.93
N MET A 12 -3.21 21.94 3.72
CA MET A 12 -2.81 20.77 4.49
C MET A 12 -2.11 19.79 3.55
N LYS A 13 -0.86 19.45 3.86
CA LYS A 13 -0.11 18.43 3.14
C LYS A 13 -0.26 17.11 3.88
N VAL A 14 -0.71 16.08 3.17
CA VAL A 14 -0.83 14.72 3.71
C VAL A 14 0.20 13.83 3.02
N THR A 15 1.16 13.32 3.79
CA THR A 15 2.14 12.35 3.30
C THR A 15 1.70 10.96 3.74
N VAL A 16 1.51 10.04 2.79
CA VAL A 16 1.09 8.67 3.07
C VAL A 16 2.21 7.69 2.74
N GLY A 17 2.59 6.87 3.71
CA GLY A 17 3.51 5.75 3.51
C GLY A 17 2.75 4.51 3.02
N VAL A 18 2.83 4.22 1.73
CA VAL A 18 2.23 3.05 1.07
C VAL A 18 3.18 1.84 1.16
N GLY A 19 2.63 0.64 1.36
CA GLY A 19 3.40 -0.60 1.42
C GLY A 19 4.09 -0.94 0.09
N LYS A 20 5.29 -1.53 0.14
CA LYS A 20 6.04 -1.96 -1.05
C LYS A 20 5.58 -3.32 -1.60
N TRP A 21 4.28 -3.49 -1.78
CA TRP A 21 3.69 -4.78 -2.15
C TRP A 21 4.19 -5.31 -3.51
N VAL A 22 4.47 -4.44 -4.49
CA VAL A 22 5.06 -4.84 -5.79
C VAL A 22 6.47 -5.41 -5.62
N GLN A 23 7.29 -4.77 -4.77
CA GLN A 23 8.63 -5.27 -4.47
C GLN A 23 8.55 -6.61 -3.73
N ASN A 24 7.63 -6.74 -2.79
CA ASN A 24 7.41 -7.98 -2.04
C ASN A 24 6.92 -9.11 -2.95
N LEU A 25 6.04 -8.84 -3.92
CA LEU A 25 5.63 -9.82 -4.93
C LEU A 25 6.80 -10.26 -5.83
N ALA A 26 7.67 -9.32 -6.22
CA ALA A 26 8.84 -9.65 -7.02
C ALA A 26 9.83 -10.51 -6.23
N ILE A 27 10.05 -10.21 -4.95
CA ILE A 27 10.87 -11.02 -4.04
C ILE A 27 10.24 -12.39 -3.83
N ALA A 28 8.95 -12.46 -3.53
CA ALA A 28 8.22 -13.71 -3.39
C ALA A 28 8.37 -14.57 -4.65
N THR A 29 8.29 -13.97 -5.84
CA THR A 29 8.50 -14.68 -7.13
C THR A 29 9.87 -15.37 -7.20
N ILE A 30 10.91 -14.73 -6.67
CA ILE A 30 12.28 -15.26 -6.63
C ILE A 30 12.43 -16.29 -5.49
N GLU A 31 11.82 -16.04 -4.33
CA GLU A 31 11.86 -16.92 -3.16
C GLU A 31 11.12 -18.25 -3.36
N ILE A 32 10.11 -18.31 -4.22
CA ILE A 32 9.44 -19.58 -4.59
C ILE A 32 10.42 -20.62 -5.13
N LEU A 33 11.43 -20.18 -5.89
CA LEU A 33 12.47 -21.09 -6.40
C LEU A 33 13.33 -21.69 -5.28
N LEU A 34 13.31 -21.10 -4.08
CA LEU A 34 14.23 -21.40 -2.99
C LEU A 34 13.56 -21.90 -1.70
N VAL A 35 12.29 -21.59 -1.43
CA VAL A 35 11.65 -21.78 -0.11
C VAL A 35 10.46 -22.75 -0.14
N SER A 36 9.37 -22.49 -0.87
CA SER A 36 8.20 -23.39 -1.01
C SER A 36 7.02 -22.72 -1.75
N GLU A 37 6.29 -23.50 -2.57
CA GLU A 37 5.06 -23.06 -3.28
C GLU A 37 3.86 -22.76 -2.34
N LEU A 38 3.83 -23.32 -1.12
CA LEU A 38 2.71 -23.13 -0.19
C LEU A 38 2.53 -21.68 0.28
N PHE A 39 3.61 -20.90 0.30
CA PHE A 39 3.58 -19.49 0.72
C PHE A 39 2.87 -18.59 -0.29
N LEU A 40 2.87 -18.93 -1.59
CA LEU A 40 2.20 -18.13 -2.63
C LEU A 40 0.70 -18.02 -2.43
N PHE A 41 0.06 -19.13 -2.08
CA PHE A 41 -1.39 -19.23 -2.02
C PHE A 41 -1.99 -18.41 -0.86
N VAL A 42 -1.16 -18.00 0.09
CA VAL A 42 -1.56 -17.17 1.23
C VAL A 42 -1.00 -15.76 1.09
N ASP A 43 0.30 -15.63 0.85
CA ASP A 43 0.98 -14.33 0.85
C ASP A 43 0.60 -13.46 -0.34
N VAL A 44 0.41 -14.03 -1.54
CA VAL A 44 0.02 -13.25 -2.72
C VAL A 44 -1.39 -12.67 -2.56
N PRO A 45 -2.42 -13.46 -2.21
CA PRO A 45 -3.74 -12.90 -1.91
C PRO A 45 -3.72 -11.85 -0.79
N GLU A 46 -2.95 -12.07 0.29
CA GLU A 46 -2.83 -11.10 1.38
C GLU A 46 -2.24 -9.78 0.89
N MET A 47 -1.13 -9.80 0.14
CA MET A 47 -0.51 -8.61 -0.44
C MET A 47 -1.43 -7.86 -1.40
N LEU A 48 -2.19 -8.59 -2.24
CA LEU A 48 -3.18 -8.00 -3.14
C LEU A 48 -4.33 -7.36 -2.38
N TRP A 49 -4.79 -7.99 -1.30
CA TRP A 49 -5.82 -7.43 -0.42
C TRP A 49 -5.33 -6.15 0.27
N THR A 50 -4.11 -6.14 0.81
CA THR A 50 -3.50 -4.93 1.38
C THR A 50 -3.43 -3.80 0.34
N SER A 51 -2.97 -4.10 -0.87
CA SER A 51 -2.92 -3.11 -1.97
C SER A 51 -4.32 -2.58 -2.31
N HIS A 52 -5.33 -3.44 -2.34
CA HIS A 52 -6.71 -3.02 -2.58
C HIS A 52 -7.19 -2.03 -1.50
N VAL A 53 -6.99 -2.36 -0.22
CA VAL A 53 -7.40 -1.52 0.91
C VAL A 53 -6.63 -0.19 0.93
N GLU A 54 -5.31 -0.22 0.73
CA GLU A 54 -4.49 1.01 0.67
C GLU A 54 -4.96 1.95 -0.45
N ASN A 55 -5.25 1.42 -1.64
CA ASN A 55 -5.78 2.20 -2.75
C ASN A 55 -7.17 2.81 -2.46
N GLN A 56 -8.06 2.07 -1.79
CA GLN A 56 -9.36 2.60 -1.38
C GLN A 56 -9.22 3.75 -0.38
N LEU A 57 -8.28 3.63 0.55
CA LEU A 57 -8.01 4.68 1.54
C LEU A 57 -7.40 5.92 0.91
N MET A 58 -6.50 5.77 -0.08
CA MET A 58 -5.97 6.89 -0.86
C MET A 58 -7.08 7.63 -1.61
N LYS A 59 -7.97 6.91 -2.29
CA LYS A 59 -9.11 7.54 -3.00
C LYS A 59 -10.00 8.35 -2.05
N LYS A 60 -10.29 7.81 -0.87
CA LYS A 60 -11.07 8.53 0.15
C LYS A 60 -10.35 9.78 0.65
N LEU A 61 -9.03 9.72 0.78
CA LEU A 61 -8.23 10.87 1.17
C LEU A 61 -8.26 11.95 0.08
N ASP A 62 -8.12 11.56 -1.19
CA ASP A 62 -8.25 12.47 -2.33
C ASP A 62 -9.63 13.14 -2.35
N GLU A 63 -10.72 12.36 -2.18
CA GLU A 63 -12.09 12.87 -2.07
C GLU A 63 -12.24 13.93 -0.96
N ILE A 64 -11.66 13.67 0.22
CA ILE A 64 -11.70 14.61 1.35
C ILE A 64 -10.94 15.90 1.00
N VAL A 65 -9.75 15.79 0.41
CA VAL A 65 -8.91 16.94 0.03
C VAL A 65 -9.58 17.77 -1.05
N GLU A 66 -10.19 17.16 -2.06
CA GLU A 66 -10.91 17.87 -3.13
C GLU A 66 -12.20 18.56 -2.62
N SER A 67 -12.81 18.03 -1.56
CA SER A 67 -14.02 18.60 -0.95
C SER A 67 -13.77 19.72 0.08
N SER A 68 -12.51 19.96 0.45
CA SER A 68 -12.07 20.93 1.49
C SER A 68 -11.59 22.25 0.89
#